data_AF-A0A973AWY0-F1
#
_entry.id   AF-A0A973AWY0-F1
#
_cell.length_a   1.000
_cell.length_b   1.000
_cell.length_c   1.000
_cell.angle_alpha   90.00
_cell.angle_beta   90.00
_cell.angle_gamma   90.00
#
_symmetry.space_group_name_H-M   'P 1'
#
loop_
_entity.id
_entity.type
_entity.pdbx_description
1 polymer ?
#
loop_
_entity_poly.entity_id
_entity_poly.type
_entity_poly.pdbx_seq_one_letter_code
_entity_poly.pdbx_strand_id
1 'polypeptide(L)'
;MTIRVDTMRRIDHLIGVPLCAILTPLVFLCDLIRSLWTSPLKPPKRVLFIELSEMGSAILVDPAMRETIRRGASIYFLIFKSNEASLNLLQTVPKAHILTIDSSGLLPLFLSTLKVIIRLRILRVDTVIDLELFSRFTALLTGCSGASKRVGYHIFHGEGLWRGKLLTHAVHYNPHLHISKNFLALVHAAFANQIELPFSKVHIPDHAVRLAQATVTPLEKEIIA
;
A
#
# COMPACT_ATOMS: atom_id res chain seq x y z
N MET A 1 8.51 22.94 8.82
CA MET A 1 7.33 23.03 9.71
C MET A 1 6.39 21.92 9.28
N THR A 2 6.33 20.82 10.05
CA THR A 2 5.53 19.64 9.66
C THR A 2 4.05 19.99 9.63
N ILE A 3 3.35 19.62 8.56
CA ILE A 3 1.90 19.85 8.45
C ILE A 3 1.20 19.02 9.53
N ARG A 4 0.25 19.61 10.26
CA ARG A 4 -0.53 18.90 11.28
C ARG A 4 -1.36 17.78 10.65
N VAL A 5 -1.46 16.64 11.34
CA VAL A 5 -2.22 15.47 10.86
C VAL A 5 -3.70 15.80 10.62
N ASP A 6 -4.34 16.60 11.49
CA ASP A 6 -5.73 17.02 11.29
C ASP A 6 -5.92 17.83 10.00
N THR A 7 -4.94 18.69 9.69
CA THR A 7 -4.94 19.48 8.47
C THR A 7 -4.80 18.58 7.26
N MET A 8 -3.91 17.57 7.30
CA MET A 8 -3.79 16.58 6.24
C MET A 8 -5.10 15.81 6.01
N ARG A 9 -5.76 15.36 7.08
CA ARG A 9 -7.06 14.66 7.00
C ARG A 9 -8.16 15.51 6.38
N ARG A 10 -8.23 16.79 6.76
CA ARG A 10 -9.20 17.74 6.17
C ARG A 10 -8.94 17.97 4.69
N ILE A 11 -7.68 18.14 4.30
CA ILE A 11 -7.29 18.30 2.89
C ILE A 11 -7.62 17.03 2.10
N ASP A 12 -7.30 15.85 2.63
CA ASP A 12 -7.61 14.56 2.01
C ASP A 12 -9.11 14.41 1.76
N HIS A 13 -9.95 14.78 2.73
CA HIS A 13 -11.40 14.72 2.55
C HIS A 13 -11.92 15.77 1.55
N LEU A 14 -11.53 17.03 1.70
CA LEU A 14 -12.10 18.14 0.92
C LEU A 14 -11.62 18.14 -0.53
N ILE A 15 -10.32 17.93 -0.75
CA ILE A 15 -9.69 17.98 -2.07
C ILE A 15 -9.61 16.57 -2.67
N GLY A 16 -9.35 15.56 -1.86
CA GLY A 16 -9.18 14.19 -2.35
C GLY A 16 -10.46 13.60 -2.95
N VAL A 17 -11.65 13.95 -2.46
CA VAL A 17 -12.91 13.50 -3.07
C VAL A 17 -13.07 14.03 -4.52
N PRO A 18 -13.04 15.35 -4.78
CA PRO A 18 -13.06 15.86 -6.16
C PRO A 18 -11.98 15.25 -7.06
N LEU A 19 -10.74 15.13 -6.57
CA LEU A 19 -9.66 14.55 -7.35
C LEU A 19 -9.90 13.07 -7.68
N CYS A 20 -10.40 12.28 -6.73
CA CYS A 20 -10.77 10.89 -6.98
C CYS A 20 -11.90 10.79 -8.00
N ALA A 21 -12.86 11.72 -8.00
CA ALA A 21 -13.98 11.74 -8.95
C ALA A 21 -13.50 12.00 -10.37
N ILE A 22 -12.55 12.92 -10.54
CA ILE A 22 -11.93 13.23 -11.83
C ILE A 22 -11.02 12.08 -12.30
N LEU A 23 -10.24 11.48 -11.39
CA LEU A 23 -9.28 10.44 -11.76
C LEU A 23 -9.96 9.09 -12.06
N THR A 24 -11.09 8.78 -11.43
CA THR A 24 -11.81 7.52 -11.63
C THR A 24 -12.12 7.21 -13.10
N PRO A 25 -12.77 8.09 -13.89
CA PRO A 25 -13.05 7.81 -15.31
C PRO A 25 -11.77 7.70 -16.14
N LEU A 26 -10.73 8.47 -15.83
CA LEU A 26 -9.43 8.41 -16.52
C LEU A 26 -8.76 7.05 -16.31
N VAL A 27 -8.74 6.55 -15.08
CA VAL A 27 -8.18 5.24 -14.74
C VAL A 27 -9.02 4.13 -15.35
N PHE A 28 -10.35 4.24 -15.30
CA PHE A 28 -11.25 3.29 -15.94
C PHE A 28 -10.99 3.16 -17.45
N LEU A 29 -10.83 4.28 -18.16
CA LEU A 29 -10.51 4.27 -19.59
C LEU A 29 -9.13 3.64 -19.86
N CYS A 30 -8.12 3.99 -19.06
CA CYS A 30 -6.80 3.38 -19.13
C CYS A 30 -6.84 1.86 -18.92
N ASP A 31 -7.64 1.39 -17.95
CA ASP A 31 -7.80 -0.03 -17.66
C ASP A 31 -8.54 -0.75 -18.79
N LEU A 32 -9.55 -0.13 -19.38
CA LEU A 32 -10.29 -0.70 -20.51
C LEU A 32 -9.34 -0.96 -21.70
N ILE A 33 -8.53 0.04 -22.06
CA ILE A 33 -7.52 -0.11 -23.13
C ILE A 33 -6.51 -1.21 -22.77
N ARG A 34 -6.06 -1.23 -21.51
CA ARG A 34 -5.07 -2.19 -21.02
C ARG A 34 -5.59 -3.64 -20.94
N SER A 35 -6.88 -3.81 -20.68
CA SER A 35 -7.52 -5.13 -20.57
C SER A 35 -7.42 -5.92 -21.88
N LEU A 36 -7.27 -5.21 -23.01
CA LEU A 36 -7.05 -5.82 -24.33
C LEU A 36 -5.71 -6.55 -24.44
N TRP A 37 -4.69 -6.14 -23.66
CA TRP A 37 -3.32 -6.66 -23.79
C TRP A 37 -2.78 -7.35 -22.53
N THR A 38 -3.48 -7.26 -21.40
CA THR A 38 -3.02 -7.81 -20.12
C THR A 38 -4.12 -8.54 -19.37
N SER A 39 -3.81 -9.76 -18.93
CA SER A 39 -4.72 -10.53 -18.08
C SER A 39 -4.62 -10.05 -16.63
N PRO A 40 -5.76 -9.80 -15.95
CA PRO A 40 -5.79 -9.41 -14.54
C PRO A 40 -5.34 -10.53 -13.59
N LEU A 41 -5.21 -11.77 -14.09
CA LEU A 41 -4.85 -12.95 -13.30
C LEU A 41 -3.36 -13.29 -13.33
N LYS A 42 -2.52 -12.53 -14.05
CA LYS A 42 -1.07 -12.78 -14.06
C LYS A 42 -0.50 -12.71 -12.64
N PRO A 43 0.36 -13.63 -12.21
CA PRO A 43 0.94 -13.57 -10.87
C PRO A 43 1.76 -12.28 -10.70
N PRO A 44 1.63 -11.56 -9.56
CA PRO A 44 2.44 -10.38 -9.26
C PRO A 44 3.94 -10.68 -9.33
N LYS A 45 4.75 -9.78 -9.89
CA LYS A 45 6.22 -9.91 -9.93
C LYS A 45 6.93 -8.78 -9.21
N ARG A 46 6.43 -7.55 -9.35
CA ARG A 46 6.96 -6.32 -8.75
C ARG A 46 5.84 -5.63 -8.00
N VAL A 47 5.81 -5.85 -6.69
CA VAL A 47 4.73 -5.43 -5.79
C VAL A 47 5.17 -4.21 -5.00
N LEU A 48 4.41 -3.13 -5.06
CA LEU A 48 4.58 -1.97 -4.20
C LEU A 48 3.57 -2.00 -3.06
N PHE A 49 4.07 -1.93 -1.83
CA PHE A 49 3.26 -1.63 -0.66
C PHE A 49 3.22 -0.12 -0.43
N ILE A 50 2.05 0.45 -0.18
CA ILE A 50 1.87 1.86 0.18
C ILE A 50 1.37 1.94 1.61
N GLU A 51 2.17 2.54 2.48
CA GLU A 51 1.87 2.85 3.88
C GLU A 51 2.67 4.08 4.27
N LEU A 52 2.01 5.25 4.36
CA LEU A 52 2.75 6.51 4.42
C LEU A 52 2.97 6.96 5.86
N SER A 53 1.92 6.89 6.68
CA SER A 53 1.80 7.75 7.85
C SER A 53 2.01 7.04 9.19
N GLU A 54 1.71 5.74 9.27
CA GLU A 54 1.70 5.01 10.53
C GLU A 54 2.98 4.17 10.73
N MET A 55 3.79 4.52 11.73
CA MET A 55 5.00 3.75 12.06
C MET A 55 4.68 2.33 12.54
N GLY A 56 3.54 2.14 13.23
CA GLY A 56 3.12 0.83 13.75
C GLY A 56 2.68 -0.13 12.65
N SER A 57 1.88 0.33 11.69
CA SER A 57 1.44 -0.47 10.53
C SER A 57 2.63 -0.91 9.67
N ALA A 58 3.65 -0.06 9.51
CA ALA A 58 4.90 -0.38 8.82
C ALA A 58 5.67 -1.54 9.47
N ILE A 59 5.49 -1.78 10.78
CA ILE A 59 5.98 -2.97 11.46
C ILE A 59 5.03 -4.15 11.26
N LEU A 60 3.73 -3.92 11.45
CA LEU A 60 2.69 -4.95 11.44
C LEU A 60 2.45 -5.59 10.06
N VAL A 61 2.92 -4.96 8.99
CA VAL A 61 2.86 -5.46 7.61
C VAL A 61 3.95 -6.49 7.29
N ASP A 62 4.97 -6.67 8.14
CA ASP A 62 6.05 -7.64 7.91
C ASP A 62 5.59 -9.03 7.43
N PRO A 63 4.56 -9.67 8.05
CA PRO A 63 4.12 -10.99 7.60
C PRO A 63 3.58 -10.98 6.16
N ALA A 64 2.90 -9.90 5.76
CA ALA A 64 2.39 -9.72 4.40
C ALA A 64 3.52 -9.51 3.38
N MET A 65 4.55 -8.75 3.75
CA MET A 65 5.75 -8.57 2.93
C MET A 65 6.50 -9.89 2.72
N ARG A 66 6.75 -10.63 3.80
CA ARG A 66 7.43 -11.94 3.74
C ARG A 66 6.63 -12.96 2.93
N GLU A 67 5.31 -13.00 3.09
CA GLU A 67 4.45 -13.87 2.30
C GLU A 67 4.52 -13.54 0.81
N THR A 68 4.60 -12.25 0.46
CA THR A 68 4.75 -11.79 -0.93
C THR A 68 6.09 -12.21 -1.53
N ILE A 69 7.19 -12.09 -0.77
CA ILE A 69 8.51 -12.59 -1.18
C ILE A 69 8.48 -14.10 -1.36
N ARG A 70 7.87 -14.84 -0.43
CA ARG A 70 7.74 -16.31 -0.47
C ARG A 70 7.00 -16.79 -1.72
N ARG A 71 6.05 -16.00 -2.22
CA ARG A 71 5.33 -16.25 -3.49
C ARG A 71 6.11 -15.83 -4.75
N GLY A 72 7.38 -15.45 -4.61
CA GLY A 72 8.29 -15.17 -5.72
C GLY A 72 8.22 -13.75 -6.30
N ALA A 73 7.60 -12.80 -5.60
CA ALA A 73 7.54 -11.41 -6.03
C ALA A 73 8.63 -10.55 -5.36
N SER A 74 9.21 -9.62 -6.13
CA SER A 74 10.05 -8.56 -5.59
C SER A 74 9.18 -7.45 -5.00
N ILE A 75 9.51 -7.02 -3.78
CA ILE A 75 8.74 -6.02 -3.05
C ILE A 75 9.42 -4.65 -3.08
N TYR A 76 8.60 -3.61 -3.14
CA TYR A 76 8.92 -2.19 -2.96
C TYR A 76 8.02 -1.63 -1.88
N PHE A 77 8.45 -0.58 -1.21
CA PHE A 77 7.68 0.05 -0.15
C PHE A 77 7.68 1.57 -0.30
N LEU A 78 6.51 2.19 -0.22
CA LEU A 78 6.35 3.64 -0.27
C LEU A 78 5.92 4.15 1.10
N ILE A 79 6.74 5.03 1.68
CA ILE A 79 6.54 5.59 3.03
C ILE A 79 6.87 7.09 3.07
N PHE A 80 6.42 7.83 4.09
CA PHE A 80 6.97 9.17 4.32
C PHE A 80 8.40 9.11 4.82
N LYS A 81 9.23 10.07 4.39
CA LYS A 81 10.65 10.18 4.80
C LYS A 81 10.82 10.22 6.32
N SER A 82 9.90 10.85 7.05
CA SER A 82 9.93 10.91 8.52
C SER A 82 9.73 9.54 9.20
N ASN A 83 9.07 8.60 8.51
CA ASN A 83 8.69 7.30 9.05
C ASN A 83 9.58 6.16 8.55
N GLU A 84 10.51 6.43 7.62
CA GLU A 84 11.39 5.44 6.99
C GLU A 84 12.18 4.59 8.01
N ALA A 85 12.53 5.19 9.16
CA ALA A 85 13.23 4.51 10.24
C ALA A 85 12.51 3.23 10.70
N SER A 86 11.16 3.23 10.74
CA SER A 86 10.38 2.06 11.15
C SER A 86 10.61 0.85 10.23
N LEU A 87 10.67 1.07 8.92
CA LEU A 87 10.89 0.00 7.95
C LEU A 87 12.33 -0.52 7.97
N ASN A 88 13.30 0.37 8.27
CA ASN A 88 14.71 0.00 8.40
C ASN A 88 14.97 -0.98 9.55
N LEU A 89 14.10 -1.03 10.58
CA LEU A 89 14.22 -1.97 11.70
C LEU A 89 13.97 -3.42 11.28
N LEU A 90 13.05 -3.64 10.33
CA LEU A 90 12.65 -4.99 9.90
C LEU A 90 13.61 -5.60 8.88
N GLN A 91 14.27 -4.75 8.08
CA GLN A 91 15.16 -5.16 6.99
C GLN A 91 14.52 -6.10 5.94
N THR A 92 13.18 -6.27 5.96
CA THR A 92 12.42 -7.11 5.02
C THR A 92 12.46 -6.57 3.59
N VAL A 93 12.58 -5.24 3.43
CA VAL A 93 12.66 -4.56 2.13
C VAL A 93 14.09 -4.06 1.91
N PRO A 94 14.74 -4.36 0.78
CA PRO A 94 16.04 -3.79 0.46
C PRO A 94 15.98 -2.26 0.40
N LYS A 95 16.98 -1.56 0.95
CA LYS A 95 17.01 -0.07 0.95
C LYS A 95 16.78 0.56 -0.43
N ALA A 96 17.30 -0.06 -1.49
CA ALA A 96 17.11 0.42 -2.86
C ALA A 96 15.65 0.37 -3.36
N HIS A 97 14.80 -0.43 -2.70
CA HIS A 97 13.39 -0.63 -3.01
C HIS A 97 12.46 0.20 -2.11
N ILE A 98 13.02 0.96 -1.16
CA ILE A 98 12.28 1.90 -0.33
C ILE A 98 12.16 3.22 -1.11
N LEU A 99 10.92 3.64 -1.33
CA LEU A 99 10.56 4.91 -1.97
C LEU A 99 9.99 5.83 -0.90
N THR A 100 10.39 7.10 -0.92
CA THR A 100 9.98 8.06 0.10
C THR A 100 9.27 9.26 -0.50
N ILE A 101 8.22 9.71 0.18
CA ILE A 101 7.58 11.02 -0.06
C ILE A 101 7.98 11.98 1.06
N ASP A 102 8.30 13.22 0.70
CA ASP A 102 8.70 14.25 1.66
C ASP A 102 7.49 15.06 2.12
N SER A 103 7.05 14.85 3.36
CA SER A 103 5.90 15.53 3.95
C SER A 103 6.24 16.81 4.72
N SER A 104 7.46 17.35 4.58
CA SER A 104 7.93 18.57 5.28
C SER A 104 7.21 19.85 4.86
N GLY A 105 6.48 19.83 3.74
CA GLY A 105 5.65 20.92 3.24
C GLY A 105 4.91 20.53 1.95
N LEU A 106 4.00 21.38 1.46
CA LEU A 106 3.16 21.08 0.30
C LEU A 106 3.96 20.92 -1.00
N LEU A 107 4.96 21.79 -1.24
CA LEU A 107 5.78 21.73 -2.45
C LEU A 107 6.70 20.50 -2.47
N PRO A 108 7.48 20.19 -1.40
CA PRO A 108 8.22 18.92 -1.31
C PRO A 108 7.30 17.70 -1.47
N LEU A 109 6.11 17.72 -0.87
CA LEU A 109 5.13 16.64 -0.97
C LEU A 109 4.71 16.42 -2.42
N PHE A 110 4.33 17.49 -3.12
CA PHE A 110 3.92 17.43 -4.52
C PHE A 110 5.04 16.94 -5.45
N LEU A 111 6.24 17.52 -5.34
CA LEU A 111 7.38 17.17 -6.20
C LEU A 111 7.86 15.73 -5.95
N SER A 112 7.96 15.32 -4.69
CA SER A 112 8.35 13.94 -4.34
C SER A 112 7.29 12.93 -4.77
N THR A 113 6.01 13.26 -4.67
CA THR A 113 4.90 12.45 -5.19
C THR A 113 5.01 12.25 -6.70
N LEU A 114 5.22 13.31 -7.47
CA LEU A 114 5.39 13.20 -8.93
C LEU A 114 6.61 12.34 -9.29
N LYS A 115 7.73 12.54 -8.59
CA LYS A 115 8.95 11.73 -8.75
C LYS A 115 8.68 10.25 -8.47
N VAL A 116 7.93 9.93 -7.43
CA VAL A 116 7.53 8.55 -7.11
C VAL A 116 6.69 7.97 -8.23
N ILE A 117 5.65 8.66 -8.69
CA ILE A 117 4.78 8.19 -9.80
C ILE A 117 5.62 7.82 -11.03
N ILE A 118 6.55 8.70 -11.43
CA ILE A 118 7.46 8.44 -12.57
C ILE A 118 8.34 7.22 -12.29
N ARG A 119 8.92 7.13 -11.09
CA ARG A 119 9.79 6.02 -10.70
C ARG A 119 9.06 4.68 -10.70
N LEU A 120 7.79 4.63 -10.30
CA LEU A 120 6.97 3.41 -10.37
C LEU A 120 6.83 2.90 -11.82
N ARG A 121 6.69 3.80 -12.79
CA ARG A 121 6.64 3.44 -14.22
C ARG A 121 7.98 2.90 -14.72
N ILE A 122 9.10 3.53 -14.33
CA ILE A 122 10.45 3.08 -14.69
C ILE A 122 10.75 1.71 -14.09
N LEU A 123 10.40 1.51 -12.82
CA LEU A 123 10.54 0.23 -12.12
C LEU A 123 9.58 -0.84 -12.63
N ARG A 124 8.61 -0.47 -13.49
CA ARG A 124 7.56 -1.36 -14.02
C ARG A 124 6.85 -2.13 -12.91
N VAL A 125 6.47 -1.42 -11.84
CA VAL A 125 5.63 -2.00 -10.78
C VAL A 125 4.32 -2.47 -11.41
N ASP A 126 4.05 -3.78 -11.31
CA ASP A 126 2.85 -4.40 -11.91
C ASP A 126 1.68 -4.50 -10.93
N THR A 127 1.98 -4.48 -9.63
CA THR A 127 1.01 -4.65 -8.55
C THR A 127 1.23 -3.61 -7.46
N VAL A 128 0.16 -2.93 -7.03
CA VAL A 128 0.14 -2.07 -5.84
C VAL A 128 -0.78 -2.69 -4.80
N ILE A 129 -0.30 -2.75 -3.56
CA ILE A 129 -1.04 -3.09 -2.36
C ILE A 129 -1.10 -1.82 -1.50
N ASP A 130 -2.25 -1.19 -1.47
CA ASP A 130 -2.55 0.00 -0.68
C ASP A 130 -3.05 -0.42 0.70
N LEU A 131 -2.19 -0.25 1.71
CA LEU A 131 -2.42 -0.67 3.09
C LEU A 131 -3.20 0.39 3.88
N GLU A 132 -3.15 1.63 3.40
CA GLU A 132 -3.86 2.75 4.00
C GLU A 132 -5.37 2.58 3.75
N LEU A 133 -6.14 2.61 4.84
CA LEU A 133 -7.55 2.19 4.84
C LEU A 133 -8.39 3.01 3.85
N PHE A 134 -8.55 4.31 4.12
CA PHE A 134 -9.47 5.17 3.36
C PHE A 134 -8.85 6.53 3.01
N SER A 135 -7.52 6.58 2.89
CA SER A 135 -6.82 7.77 2.39
C SER A 135 -7.12 7.97 0.90
N ARG A 136 -7.58 9.17 0.54
CA ARG A 136 -7.77 9.54 -0.87
C ARG A 136 -6.44 9.83 -1.53
N PHE A 137 -5.46 10.35 -0.79
CA PHE A 137 -4.11 10.56 -1.27
C PHE A 137 -3.45 9.25 -1.73
N THR A 138 -3.50 8.17 -0.94
CA THR A 138 -2.97 6.88 -1.37
C THR A 138 -3.81 6.22 -2.44
N ALA A 139 -5.13 6.44 -2.46
CA ALA A 139 -5.98 6.00 -3.56
C ALA A 139 -5.58 6.66 -4.89
N LEU A 140 -5.30 7.97 -4.90
CA LEU A 140 -4.79 8.70 -6.08
C LEU A 140 -3.42 8.17 -6.52
N LEU A 141 -2.48 7.97 -5.58
CA LEU A 141 -1.18 7.35 -5.87
C LEU A 141 -1.36 5.96 -6.50
N THR A 142 -2.25 5.16 -5.94
CA THR A 142 -2.60 3.83 -6.42
C THR A 142 -3.14 3.89 -7.85
N GLY A 143 -4.12 4.75 -8.13
CA GLY A 143 -4.67 4.95 -9.47
C GLY A 143 -3.63 5.44 -10.49
N CYS A 144 -2.75 6.37 -10.09
CA CYS A 144 -1.70 6.93 -10.93
C CYS A 144 -0.47 6.03 -11.08
N SER A 145 -0.31 5.00 -10.25
CA SER A 145 0.86 4.11 -10.23
C SER A 145 1.15 3.43 -11.57
N GLY A 146 0.10 3.15 -12.35
CA GLY A 146 0.22 2.39 -13.58
C GLY A 146 0.25 0.89 -13.42
N ALA A 147 0.15 0.38 -12.20
CA ALA A 147 0.07 -1.05 -11.96
C ALA A 147 -1.20 -1.65 -12.59
N SER A 148 -1.08 -2.85 -13.14
CA SER A 148 -2.21 -3.61 -13.68
C SER A 148 -3.07 -4.20 -12.58
N LYS A 149 -2.47 -4.53 -11.43
CA LYS A 149 -3.19 -4.91 -10.22
C LYS A 149 -3.06 -3.81 -9.18
N ARG A 150 -4.19 -3.36 -8.68
CA ARG A 150 -4.31 -2.36 -7.63
C ARG A 150 -5.26 -2.92 -6.60
N VAL A 151 -4.70 -3.28 -5.45
CA VAL A 151 -5.36 -3.96 -4.34
C VAL A 151 -5.42 -3.01 -3.17
N GLY A 152 -6.56 -2.93 -2.52
CA GLY A 152 -6.75 -2.04 -1.38
C GLY A 152 -8.10 -2.26 -0.71
N TYR A 153 -8.30 -1.59 0.41
CA TYR A 153 -9.56 -1.69 1.13
C TYR A 153 -10.67 -0.90 0.44
N HIS A 154 -11.86 -1.47 0.46
CA HIS A 154 -13.08 -0.85 0.00
C HIS A 154 -14.19 -1.07 1.02
N ILE A 155 -14.92 -0.01 1.35
CA ILE A 155 -16.10 -0.11 2.20
C ILE A 155 -17.32 -0.36 1.31
N PHE A 156 -17.84 -1.59 1.32
CA PHE A 156 -18.91 -1.99 0.40
C PHE A 156 -20.28 -1.43 0.81
N HIS A 157 -20.53 -1.31 2.11
CA HIS A 157 -21.83 -0.90 2.67
C HIS A 157 -21.70 0.27 3.66
N GLY A 158 -20.57 0.99 3.66
CA GLY A 158 -20.32 2.09 4.60
C GLY A 158 -20.27 3.44 3.89
N GLU A 159 -20.61 4.49 4.63
CA GLU A 159 -20.69 5.86 4.12
C GLU A 159 -19.46 6.69 4.51
N GLY A 160 -19.26 7.86 3.87
CA GLY A 160 -18.24 8.86 4.26
C GLY A 160 -16.78 8.53 3.91
N LEU A 161 -16.48 7.30 3.48
CA LEU A 161 -15.11 6.82 3.20
C LEU A 161 -14.84 6.61 1.71
N TRP A 162 -15.62 7.27 0.86
CA TRP A 162 -15.47 7.18 -0.58
C TRP A 162 -14.11 7.74 -1.04
N ARG A 163 -13.39 6.92 -1.82
CA ARG A 163 -12.03 7.18 -2.34
C ARG A 163 -11.89 6.90 -3.84
N GLY A 164 -13.00 7.01 -4.59
CA GLY A 164 -13.06 6.67 -6.01
C GLY A 164 -13.08 5.17 -6.31
N LYS A 165 -13.21 4.82 -7.59
CA LYS A 165 -13.16 3.43 -8.09
C LYS A 165 -11.83 3.18 -8.81
N LEU A 166 -10.74 3.31 -8.05
CA LEU A 166 -9.36 3.23 -8.55
C LEU A 166 -8.74 1.84 -8.37
N LEU A 167 -9.38 0.98 -7.58
CA LEU A 167 -8.93 -0.38 -7.30
C LEU A 167 -9.43 -1.37 -8.36
N THR A 168 -8.61 -2.38 -8.63
CA THR A 168 -8.98 -3.56 -9.43
C THR A 168 -9.41 -4.74 -8.55
N HIS A 169 -8.83 -4.84 -7.35
CA HIS A 169 -9.10 -5.90 -6.37
C HIS A 169 -9.51 -5.22 -5.06
N ALA A 170 -10.81 -5.06 -4.88
CA ALA A 170 -11.38 -4.43 -3.70
C ALA A 170 -11.51 -5.45 -2.56
N VAL A 171 -10.84 -5.17 -1.44
CA VAL A 171 -10.82 -6.03 -0.26
C VAL A 171 -11.69 -5.45 0.84
N HIS A 172 -12.49 -6.28 1.50
CA HIS A 172 -13.26 -5.83 2.65
C HIS A 172 -12.34 -5.67 3.87
N TYR A 173 -12.37 -4.50 4.50
CA TYR A 173 -11.69 -4.27 5.78
C TYR A 173 -12.56 -4.79 6.92
N ASN A 174 -12.03 -5.70 7.73
CA ASN A 174 -12.71 -6.22 8.92
C ASN A 174 -12.08 -5.63 10.20
N PRO A 175 -12.77 -4.73 10.91
CA PRO A 175 -12.25 -4.08 12.12
C PRO A 175 -12.21 -5.00 13.35
N HIS A 176 -12.85 -6.18 13.29
CA HIS A 176 -12.84 -7.16 14.38
C HIS A 176 -11.64 -8.12 14.31
N LEU A 177 -10.82 -8.02 13.27
CA LEU A 177 -9.61 -8.81 13.10
C LEU A 177 -8.37 -7.94 13.31
N HIS A 178 -7.31 -8.55 13.83
CA HIS A 178 -6.01 -7.89 13.91
C HIS A 178 -5.57 -7.35 12.53
N ILE A 179 -5.04 -6.13 12.47
CA ILE A 179 -4.74 -5.44 11.22
C ILE A 179 -3.79 -6.24 10.30
N SER A 180 -2.81 -6.95 10.86
CA SER A 180 -1.93 -7.84 10.08
C SER A 180 -2.67 -8.94 9.31
N LYS A 181 -3.83 -9.41 9.79
CA LYS A 181 -4.69 -10.33 9.02
C LYS A 181 -5.31 -9.63 7.83
N ASN A 182 -5.77 -8.39 8.00
CA ASN A 182 -6.27 -7.58 6.90
C ASN A 182 -5.16 -7.33 5.84
N PHE A 183 -3.91 -7.07 6.27
CA PHE A 183 -2.78 -6.93 5.34
C PHE A 183 -2.49 -8.21 4.55
N LEU A 184 -2.53 -9.37 5.21
CA LEU A 184 -2.42 -10.65 4.50
C LEU A 184 -3.59 -10.87 3.54
N ALA A 185 -4.81 -10.46 3.87
CA ALA A 185 -5.95 -10.56 2.95
C ALA A 185 -5.73 -9.78 1.66
N LEU A 186 -5.06 -8.61 1.71
CA LEU A 186 -4.64 -7.87 0.51
C LEU A 186 -3.63 -8.66 -0.33
N VAL A 187 -2.64 -9.32 0.30
CA VAL A 187 -1.69 -10.19 -0.42
C VAL A 187 -2.44 -11.36 -1.06
N HIS A 188 -3.35 -12.01 -0.35
CA HIS A 188 -4.17 -13.08 -0.93
C HIS A 188 -4.98 -12.61 -2.13
N ALA A 189 -5.56 -11.41 -2.07
CA ALA A 189 -6.27 -10.81 -3.20
C ALA A 189 -5.34 -10.52 -4.39
N ALA A 190 -4.12 -10.04 -4.17
CA ALA A 190 -3.14 -9.77 -5.23
C ALA A 190 -2.75 -11.03 -6.03
N PHE A 191 -2.67 -12.17 -5.35
CA PHE A 191 -2.29 -13.47 -5.89
C PHE A 191 -3.47 -14.38 -6.21
N ALA A 192 -4.71 -13.88 -6.16
CA ALA A 192 -5.88 -14.68 -6.49
C ALA A 192 -5.89 -15.09 -7.97
N ASN A 193 -6.27 -16.34 -8.24
CA ASN A 193 -6.40 -16.90 -9.59
C ASN A 193 -7.80 -16.73 -10.18
N GLN A 194 -8.73 -16.20 -9.40
CA GLN A 194 -10.11 -15.93 -9.80
C GLN A 194 -10.55 -14.56 -9.28
N ILE A 195 -11.47 -13.92 -9.99
CA ILE A 195 -12.03 -12.64 -9.57
C ILE A 195 -13.16 -12.88 -8.57
N GLU A 196 -13.06 -12.24 -7.40
CA GLU A 196 -14.06 -12.30 -6.34
C GLU A 196 -14.51 -10.89 -5.97
N LEU A 197 -15.74 -10.74 -5.48
CA LEU A 197 -16.21 -9.49 -4.89
C LEU A 197 -17.06 -9.81 -3.66
N PRO A 198 -16.65 -9.40 -2.44
CA PRO A 198 -15.34 -8.84 -2.08
C PRO A 198 -14.21 -9.88 -2.13
N PHE A 199 -12.98 -9.41 -2.35
CA PHE A 199 -11.77 -10.19 -2.01
C PHE A 199 -11.43 -10.02 -0.52
N SER A 200 -10.65 -10.90 0.12
CA SER A 200 -10.38 -12.29 -0.22
C SER A 200 -11.14 -13.17 0.79
N LYS A 201 -11.77 -14.26 0.34
CA LYS A 201 -12.55 -15.16 1.20
C LYS A 201 -11.70 -16.28 1.79
N VAL A 202 -10.63 -15.91 2.50
CA VAL A 202 -9.64 -16.85 3.06
C VAL A 202 -9.56 -16.76 4.58
N HIS A 203 -9.36 -17.91 5.23
CA HIS A 203 -9.05 -17.95 6.65
C HIS A 203 -7.55 -17.69 6.87
N ILE A 204 -7.24 -16.67 7.70
CA ILE A 204 -5.86 -16.30 8.04
C ILE A 204 -5.61 -16.70 9.50
N PRO A 205 -4.84 -17.77 9.74
CA PRO A 205 -4.60 -18.28 11.09
C PRO A 205 -3.65 -17.36 11.88
N ASP A 206 -3.71 -17.41 13.20
CA ASP A 206 -2.93 -16.50 14.07
C ASP A 206 -1.41 -16.65 13.92
N HIS A 207 -0.93 -17.85 13.58
CA HIS A 207 0.50 -18.06 13.36
C HIS A 207 1.01 -17.31 12.13
N ALA A 208 0.15 -17.01 11.15
CA ALA A 208 0.54 -16.33 9.91
C ALA A 208 0.86 -14.84 10.13
N VAL A 209 0.38 -14.23 11.23
CA VAL A 209 0.62 -12.81 11.55
C VAL A 209 1.76 -12.58 12.55
N ARG A 210 2.52 -13.63 12.90
CA ARG A 210 3.67 -13.49 13.79
C ARG A 210 4.76 -12.64 13.12
N LEU A 211 5.18 -11.59 13.82
CA LEU A 211 6.29 -10.73 13.41
C LEU A 211 7.62 -11.49 13.48
N ALA A 212 8.53 -11.18 12.55
CA ALA A 212 9.92 -11.58 12.69
C ALA A 212 10.53 -10.90 13.93
N GLN A 213 11.39 -11.62 14.65
CA GLN A 213 12.15 -11.04 15.76
C GLN A 213 13.50 -10.55 15.24
N ALA A 214 13.90 -9.35 15.65
CA ALA A 214 15.23 -8.83 15.35
C ALA A 214 16.29 -9.70 16.02
N THR A 215 17.37 -10.00 15.29
CA THR A 215 18.54 -10.67 15.87
C THR A 215 19.39 -9.63 16.56
N VAL A 216 19.38 -9.61 17.89
CA VAL A 216 20.17 -8.66 18.69
C VAL A 216 21.46 -9.33 19.11
N THR A 217 22.59 -8.74 18.72
CA THR A 217 23.92 -9.23 19.10
C THR A 217 24.19 -8.99 20.60
N PRO A 218 25.07 -9.78 21.26
CA PRO A 218 25.43 -9.56 22.65
C PRO A 218 25.98 -8.15 22.93
N LEU A 219 26.77 -7.60 22.00
CA LEU A 219 27.33 -6.25 22.10
C LEU A 219 26.23 -5.16 22.10
N GLU A 220 25.19 -5.31 21.27
CA GLU A 220 24.05 -4.39 21.25
C GLU A 220 23.23 -4.46 22.55
N LYS A 221 23.19 -5.62 23.23
CA LYS A 221 22.53 -5.75 24.53
C LYS A 221 23.29 -5.02 25.63
N GLU A 222 24.62 -5.05 25.61
CA GLU A 222 25.46 -4.36 26.60
C GLU A 222 25.39 -2.83 26.48
N ILE A 223 25.15 -2.28 25.27
CA ILE A 223 25.02 -0.83 25.05
C ILE A 223 23.71 -0.26 25.63
N ILE A 224 22.70 -1.12 25.84
CA ILE A 224 21.36 -0.72 26.30
C ILE A 224 21.16 -1.04 27.80
N ALA A 225 22.03 -1.87 28.39
CA ALA A 225 22.04 -2.21 29.81
C ALA A 225 22.69 -1.13 30.67
#